data_AF-A0A944YSU3-F1
#
_entry.id   AF-A0A944YSU3-F1
#
_cell.length_a   1.000
_cell.length_b   1.000
_cell.length_c   1.000
_cell.angle_alpha   90.00
_cell.angle_beta   90.00
_cell.angle_gamma   90.00
#
_symmetry.space_group_name_H-M   'P 1'
#
loop_
_entity.id
_entity.type
_entity.pdbx_description
1 polymer ?
#
loop_
_entity_poly.entity_id
_entity_poly.type
_entity_poly.pdbx_seq_one_letter_code
_entity_poly.pdbx_strand_id
1 'polypeptide(L)'
;MGKDFKAEKNYNNSKKKVGYTPRKKTHLKTYKELGFMSGLEVHQQLKTKEKLFCRCPAGLYSGFEDYDAEIIRHMRPTLSEMGTYDGTALMEFRTRKNITYRIKNETTCTYDVDDTPPFPINREAIDYAVQIALQLKLNIVGELHITRKQYLDGSIPTGFQRTAIIGIEGVIPLKKKKIRIIQLSIEEDSCREVSDIGHERIYQTDRLGIPLIETVTYPEMITPDEVLEAAQYIRFLNRSSGKVRVGIGAGREDVNVSITGGTRVEIKGVSHNIWIPELTHNEAFRQKALLMIKDELNKRIPDTKKWKPLFKNVDFDVSDIGYEPIKDAMNNGWKLVACNLPEFKGILSHFLQPKKTFADELEGRLKVIACLEKPNYVHSEDMNPVFSEALLKQRSKLLNCRTNDAQIVFWAPQEDVQTACETIEERCRMAFEGVPNETRKALKDGTTIFERVLPGADRMYPDTDSAPIPIEDEYIEKQRKELPVDLEQRLEQLKKWQVPQDCYHYILRNNLVPEIERINNDLKIDSKYVATTFAHTLKHIEGQLIPDVPFPYTKVYDMFQFIIEKKLSFDLVKSILPIIYLHSQMEFESVLNSIEFENYKKEAIFKNVSSLQSMFPKINKSKNPLAAEKW
;
A
#
# COMPACT_ATOMS: atom_id res chain seq x y z
N MET A 1 -27.22 25.38 -27.84
CA MET A 1 -26.48 25.30 -26.57
C MET A 1 -27.01 26.39 -25.64
N GLY A 2 -27.85 26.04 -24.67
CA GLY A 2 -28.36 27.00 -23.68
C GLY A 2 -27.31 27.30 -22.60
N LYS A 3 -27.18 28.59 -22.23
CA LYS A 3 -26.41 29.19 -21.12
C LYS A 3 -25.35 28.29 -20.44
N ASP A 4 -24.08 28.55 -20.77
CA ASP A 4 -22.82 28.23 -20.06
C ASP A 4 -22.86 27.05 -19.08
N PHE A 5 -22.86 25.82 -19.61
CA PHE A 5 -22.41 24.68 -18.82
C PHE A 5 -20.91 24.86 -18.51
N LYS A 6 -20.57 25.05 -17.22
CA LYS A 6 -19.19 25.15 -16.76
C LYS A 6 -18.83 23.90 -15.97
N ALA A 7 -17.90 23.09 -16.48
CA ALA A 7 -17.45 21.84 -15.88
C ALA A 7 -17.01 22.02 -14.41
N GLU A 8 -16.22 23.05 -14.12
CA GLU A 8 -15.77 23.37 -12.77
C GLU A 8 -16.94 23.66 -11.80
N LYS A 9 -17.98 24.36 -12.28
CA LYS A 9 -19.18 24.61 -11.48
C LYS A 9 -19.94 23.31 -11.22
N ASN A 10 -20.05 22.43 -12.20
CA ASN A 10 -20.69 21.13 -12.04
C ASN A 10 -19.93 20.23 -11.05
N TYR A 11 -18.61 20.17 -11.15
CA TYR A 11 -17.73 19.47 -10.21
C TYR A 11 -17.94 19.96 -8.76
N ASN A 12 -17.91 21.28 -8.54
CA ASN A 12 -18.09 21.84 -7.21
C ASN A 12 -19.50 21.63 -6.66
N ASN A 13 -20.53 21.70 -7.51
CA ASN A 13 -21.91 21.45 -7.11
C ASN A 13 -22.16 19.98 -6.78
N SER A 14 -21.69 19.06 -7.61
CA SER A 14 -21.78 17.61 -7.36
C SER A 14 -21.02 17.22 -6.10
N LYS A 15 -19.81 17.76 -5.88
CA LYS A 15 -19.05 17.57 -4.63
C LYS A 15 -19.84 17.96 -3.38
N LYS A 16 -20.53 19.12 -3.42
CA LYS A 16 -21.40 19.58 -2.34
C LYS A 16 -22.61 18.66 -2.14
N LYS A 17 -23.26 18.22 -3.23
CA LYS A 17 -24.40 17.30 -3.19
C LYS A 17 -24.03 15.92 -2.62
N VAL A 18 -22.86 15.40 -2.98
CA VAL A 18 -22.28 14.18 -2.39
C VAL A 18 -22.03 14.36 -0.89
N GLY A 19 -21.85 15.60 -0.43
CA GLY A 19 -21.57 15.91 0.98
C GLY A 19 -20.13 15.60 1.35
N TYR A 20 -19.21 15.61 0.37
CA TYR A 20 -17.80 15.39 0.64
C TYR A 20 -17.25 16.49 1.54
N THR A 21 -16.62 16.08 2.63
CA THR A 21 -15.83 16.97 3.50
C THR A 21 -14.49 16.30 3.77
N PRO A 22 -13.38 17.04 3.91
CA PRO A 22 -12.09 16.42 4.22
C PRO A 22 -12.19 15.53 5.45
N ARG A 23 -11.46 14.39 5.46
CA ARG A 23 -11.52 13.38 6.53
C ARG A 23 -11.47 13.97 7.94
N LYS A 24 -10.53 14.90 8.19
CA LYS A 24 -10.34 15.58 9.48
C LYS A 24 -11.55 16.41 9.95
N LYS A 25 -12.45 16.78 9.04
CA LYS A 25 -13.69 17.53 9.30
C LYS A 25 -14.94 16.65 9.23
N THR A 26 -14.81 15.40 8.84
CA THR A 26 -15.94 14.47 8.71
C THR A 26 -16.30 13.87 10.07
N HIS A 27 -17.56 13.99 10.48
CA HIS A 27 -18.02 13.45 11.75
C HIS A 27 -18.21 11.93 11.67
N LEU A 28 -17.98 11.19 12.77
CA LEU A 28 -18.13 9.72 12.80
C LEU A 28 -19.53 9.25 12.38
N LYS A 29 -20.56 10.04 12.70
CA LYS A 29 -21.95 9.78 12.29
C LYS A 29 -22.10 9.65 10.77
N THR A 30 -21.31 10.37 9.99
CA THR A 30 -21.34 10.30 8.52
C THR A 30 -21.00 8.89 8.03
N TYR A 31 -19.97 8.23 8.58
CA TYR A 31 -19.63 6.86 8.19
C TYR A 31 -20.73 5.85 8.56
N LYS A 32 -21.40 6.07 9.69
CA LYS A 32 -22.57 5.27 10.08
C LYS A 32 -23.74 5.46 9.12
N GLU A 33 -24.03 6.69 8.70
CA GLU A 33 -25.08 7.01 7.73
C GLU A 33 -24.77 6.47 6.33
N LEU A 34 -23.49 6.40 5.94
CA LEU A 34 -23.06 5.72 4.73
C LEU A 34 -23.16 4.19 4.83
N GLY A 35 -23.24 3.64 6.06
CA GLY A 35 -23.06 2.21 6.30
C GLY A 35 -21.68 1.72 5.84
N PHE A 36 -20.64 2.48 6.18
CA PHE A 36 -19.25 2.13 5.86
C PHE A 36 -18.88 0.78 6.48
N MET A 37 -18.29 -0.09 5.67
CA MET A 37 -17.71 -1.36 6.08
C MET A 37 -16.36 -1.56 5.40
N SER A 38 -15.39 -2.08 6.16
CA SER A 38 -14.06 -2.36 5.64
C SER A 38 -13.47 -3.63 6.24
N GLY A 39 -12.71 -4.35 5.42
CA GLY A 39 -11.88 -5.51 5.75
C GLY A 39 -10.43 -5.28 5.30
N LEU A 40 -9.50 -6.05 5.85
CA LEU A 40 -8.07 -5.96 5.56
C LEU A 40 -7.51 -7.31 5.15
N GLU A 41 -6.61 -7.26 4.18
CA GLU A 41 -5.73 -8.36 3.79
C GLU A 41 -4.29 -7.84 3.96
N VAL A 42 -3.62 -8.25 5.04
CA VAL A 42 -2.28 -7.76 5.41
C VAL A 42 -1.24 -8.78 4.99
N HIS A 43 -0.42 -8.40 4.02
CA HIS A 43 0.66 -9.21 3.48
C HIS A 43 1.98 -8.85 4.16
N GLN A 44 2.75 -9.85 4.58
CA GLN A 44 4.03 -9.63 5.27
C GLN A 44 5.04 -10.72 4.91
N GLN A 45 6.20 -10.32 4.38
CA GLN A 45 7.26 -11.27 4.04
C GLN A 45 7.90 -11.85 5.30
N LEU A 46 8.13 -13.16 5.30
CA LEU A 46 8.87 -13.85 6.35
C LEU A 46 10.38 -13.69 6.17
N LYS A 47 11.09 -13.66 7.30
CA LYS A 47 12.55 -13.50 7.37
C LYS A 47 13.25 -14.87 7.30
N THR A 48 12.90 -15.66 6.29
CA THR A 48 13.52 -16.97 6.03
C THR A 48 14.82 -16.82 5.26
N LYS A 49 15.67 -17.85 5.29
CA LYS A 49 16.91 -17.88 4.48
C LYS A 49 16.64 -18.18 3.01
N GLU A 50 15.71 -19.09 2.75
CA GLU A 50 15.36 -19.59 1.42
C GLU A 50 13.92 -19.20 1.03
N LYS A 51 13.63 -19.23 -0.27
CA LYS A 51 12.29 -19.09 -0.84
C LYS A 51 11.34 -20.22 -0.39
N LEU A 52 10.05 -20.11 -0.70
CA LEU A 52 9.00 -20.99 -0.18
C LEU A 52 9.02 -22.38 -0.79
N PHE A 53 9.19 -22.48 -2.11
CA PHE A 53 9.13 -23.72 -2.87
C PHE A 53 10.39 -23.99 -3.71
N CYS A 54 11.50 -23.31 -3.41
CA CYS A 54 12.81 -23.59 -3.99
C CYS A 54 13.92 -23.21 -2.98
N ARG A 55 15.19 -23.43 -3.35
CA ARG A 55 16.35 -23.20 -2.48
C ARG A 55 17.10 -21.90 -2.76
N CYS A 56 16.55 -21.03 -3.61
CA CYS A 56 17.12 -19.70 -3.83
C CYS A 56 17.07 -18.85 -2.55
N PRO A 57 18.03 -17.94 -2.35
CA PRO A 57 18.05 -17.06 -1.19
C PRO A 57 16.84 -16.14 -1.19
N ALA A 58 16.22 -15.96 -0.02
CA ALA A 58 15.11 -15.02 0.15
C ALA A 58 15.62 -13.63 0.53
N GLY A 59 15.02 -12.61 -0.09
CA GLY A 59 15.23 -11.18 0.22
C GLY A 59 16.60 -10.62 -0.16
N LEU A 60 17.23 -11.22 -1.17
CA LEU A 60 18.25 -10.56 -1.98
C LEU A 60 17.55 -9.91 -3.17
N TYR A 61 17.89 -8.66 -3.47
CA TYR A 61 17.29 -7.89 -4.55
C TYR A 61 18.38 -7.32 -5.44
N SER A 62 18.25 -7.49 -6.75
CA SER A 62 19.17 -6.89 -7.73
C SER A 62 18.67 -5.53 -8.21
N GLY A 63 19.55 -4.75 -8.85
CA GLY A 63 19.12 -3.57 -9.60
C GLY A 63 18.23 -3.98 -10.77
N PHE A 64 17.31 -3.11 -11.22
CA PHE A 64 16.43 -3.44 -12.36
C PHE A 64 17.18 -3.66 -13.68
N GLU A 65 18.38 -3.09 -13.82
CA GLU A 65 19.27 -3.31 -14.96
C GLU A 65 20.36 -4.35 -14.68
N ASP A 66 20.33 -4.99 -13.50
CA ASP A 66 21.25 -6.06 -13.12
C ASP A 66 20.53 -7.41 -13.22
N TYR A 67 20.61 -8.01 -14.40
CA TYR A 67 20.06 -9.31 -14.74
C TYR A 67 21.02 -10.02 -15.71
N ASP A 68 20.97 -11.35 -15.73
CA ASP A 68 21.84 -12.19 -16.54
C ASP A 68 21.14 -12.67 -17.83
N ALA A 69 19.80 -12.70 -17.85
CA ALA A 69 19.01 -13.05 -19.02
C ALA A 69 17.56 -12.54 -18.92
N GLU A 70 16.84 -12.62 -20.04
CA GLU A 70 15.41 -12.29 -20.16
C GLU A 70 14.64 -13.46 -20.79
N ILE A 71 13.40 -13.67 -20.33
CA ILE A 71 12.49 -14.69 -20.87
C ILE A 71 11.14 -14.03 -21.15
N ILE A 72 10.59 -14.28 -22.34
CA ILE A 72 9.27 -13.79 -22.72
C ILE A 72 8.24 -14.91 -22.53
N ARG A 73 7.09 -14.58 -21.94
CA ARG A 73 5.94 -15.49 -21.75
C ARG A 73 4.64 -14.78 -22.14
N HIS A 74 3.64 -15.60 -22.45
CA HIS A 74 2.28 -15.13 -22.74
C HIS A 74 1.28 -15.92 -21.89
N MET A 75 0.46 -15.20 -21.12
CA MET A 75 -0.57 -15.80 -20.28
C MET A 75 -1.79 -16.19 -21.11
N ARG A 76 -2.43 -17.31 -20.76
CA ARG A 76 -3.65 -17.80 -21.42
C ARG A 76 -4.76 -18.03 -20.38
N PRO A 77 -5.99 -17.58 -20.64
CA PRO A 77 -7.11 -17.88 -19.75
C PRO A 77 -7.45 -19.36 -19.82
N THR A 78 -7.79 -19.94 -18.68
CA THR A 78 -8.25 -21.32 -18.54
C THR A 78 -9.73 -21.33 -18.20
N LEU A 79 -10.44 -22.36 -18.66
CA LEU A 79 -11.83 -22.59 -18.26
C LEU A 79 -11.86 -23.02 -16.80
N SER A 80 -12.82 -22.50 -16.04
CA SER A 80 -13.16 -23.04 -14.72
C SER A 80 -13.69 -24.47 -14.86
N GLU A 81 -13.78 -25.19 -13.75
CA GLU A 81 -14.44 -26.51 -13.69
C GLU A 81 -15.91 -26.45 -14.16
N MET A 82 -16.55 -25.28 -14.06
CA MET A 82 -17.91 -25.01 -14.55
C MET A 82 -17.97 -24.64 -16.04
N GLY A 83 -16.84 -24.66 -16.76
CA GLY A 83 -16.78 -24.36 -18.19
C GLY A 83 -16.95 -22.87 -18.51
N THR A 84 -16.74 -21.98 -17.54
CA THR A 84 -16.82 -20.51 -17.72
C THR A 84 -15.45 -19.88 -17.50
N TYR A 85 -15.18 -18.76 -18.18
CA TYR A 85 -13.97 -17.99 -17.92
C TYR A 85 -14.19 -16.98 -16.79
N ASP A 86 -13.17 -16.78 -15.95
CA ASP A 86 -13.15 -15.68 -15.00
C ASP A 86 -13.09 -14.32 -15.73
N GLY A 87 -13.85 -13.33 -15.24
CA GLY A 87 -13.95 -12.03 -15.88
C GLY A 87 -12.62 -11.26 -15.88
N THR A 88 -11.82 -11.39 -14.83
CA THR A 88 -10.49 -10.78 -14.76
C THR A 88 -9.54 -11.49 -15.73
N ALA A 89 -9.61 -12.81 -15.84
CA ALA A 89 -8.83 -13.58 -16.80
C ALA A 89 -9.08 -13.15 -18.26
N LEU A 90 -10.36 -12.96 -18.62
CA LEU A 90 -10.73 -12.46 -19.95
C LEU A 90 -10.25 -11.02 -20.18
N MET A 91 -10.34 -10.17 -19.16
CA MET A 91 -9.84 -8.80 -19.23
C MET A 91 -8.34 -8.77 -19.50
N GLU A 92 -7.54 -9.50 -18.72
CA GLU A 92 -6.09 -9.58 -18.91
C GLU A 92 -5.74 -10.14 -20.29
N PHE A 93 -6.47 -11.15 -20.78
CA PHE A 93 -6.24 -11.67 -22.13
C PHE A 93 -6.51 -10.63 -23.24
N ARG A 94 -7.52 -9.76 -23.08
CA ARG A 94 -7.80 -8.66 -24.03
C ARG A 94 -6.67 -7.63 -24.11
N THR A 95 -5.87 -7.50 -23.05
CA THR A 95 -4.73 -6.57 -23.04
C THR A 95 -3.59 -7.02 -23.95
N ARG A 96 -3.56 -8.28 -24.41
CA ARG A 96 -2.55 -8.84 -25.33
C ARG A 96 -1.10 -8.54 -24.89
N LYS A 97 -0.84 -8.53 -23.57
CA LYS A 97 0.46 -8.13 -23.03
C LYS A 97 1.55 -9.14 -23.39
N ASN A 98 2.70 -8.63 -23.80
CA ASN A 98 3.97 -9.34 -23.83
C ASN A 98 4.63 -9.18 -22.46
N ILE A 99 4.97 -10.30 -21.83
CA ILE A 99 5.50 -10.31 -20.46
C ILE A 99 6.93 -10.79 -20.48
N THR A 100 7.86 -9.91 -20.11
CA THR A 100 9.29 -10.20 -20.04
C THR A 100 9.72 -10.35 -18.58
N TYR A 101 10.38 -11.47 -18.27
CA TYR A 101 10.97 -11.77 -16.97
C TYR A 101 12.48 -11.63 -17.04
N ARG A 102 13.03 -10.68 -16.28
CA ARG A 102 14.46 -10.50 -16.04
C ARG A 102 14.91 -11.40 -14.91
N ILE A 103 15.90 -12.23 -15.20
CA ILE A 103 16.39 -13.28 -14.30
C ILE A 103 17.84 -13.02 -13.89
N LYS A 104 18.15 -13.30 -12.62
CA LYS A 104 19.50 -13.25 -12.06
C LYS A 104 19.86 -14.62 -11.49
N ASN A 105 20.99 -15.18 -11.89
CA ASN A 105 21.44 -16.52 -11.51
C ASN A 105 21.57 -16.70 -9.99
N GLU A 106 21.87 -15.61 -9.26
CA GLU A 106 22.00 -15.63 -7.79
C GLU A 106 20.65 -15.80 -7.06
N THR A 107 19.55 -15.30 -7.63
CA THR A 107 18.25 -15.19 -6.94
C THR A 107 17.13 -15.97 -7.60
N THR A 108 17.38 -16.55 -8.77
CA THR A 108 16.37 -17.21 -9.61
C THR A 108 16.85 -18.59 -10.04
N CYS A 109 15.96 -19.58 -9.98
CA CYS A 109 16.20 -20.93 -10.50
C CYS A 109 15.12 -21.35 -11.50
N THR A 110 15.22 -22.56 -12.04
CA THR A 110 14.26 -23.10 -13.03
C THR A 110 12.84 -23.23 -12.48
N TYR A 111 12.66 -23.39 -11.16
CA TYR A 111 11.34 -23.34 -10.53
C TYR A 111 10.67 -21.99 -10.73
N ASP A 112 11.41 -20.89 -10.49
CA ASP A 112 10.88 -19.53 -10.55
C ASP A 112 10.34 -19.18 -11.96
N VAL A 113 10.85 -19.83 -13.01
CA VAL A 113 10.48 -19.56 -14.41
C VAL A 113 9.54 -20.61 -15.03
N ASP A 114 8.96 -21.46 -14.18
CA ASP A 114 8.01 -22.54 -14.55
C ASP A 114 8.63 -23.68 -15.38
N ASP A 115 9.94 -23.94 -15.24
CA ASP A 115 10.65 -25.03 -15.94
C ASP A 115 10.94 -26.23 -15.01
N THR A 116 10.47 -26.22 -13.76
CA THR A 116 10.66 -27.31 -12.79
C THR A 116 9.50 -27.32 -11.77
N PRO A 117 8.96 -28.50 -11.39
CA PRO A 117 7.96 -28.63 -10.33
C PRO A 117 8.42 -28.03 -8.97
N PRO A 118 7.49 -27.68 -8.06
CA PRO A 118 7.84 -27.14 -6.74
C PRO A 118 8.66 -28.13 -5.91
N PHE A 119 9.65 -27.60 -5.20
CA PHE A 119 10.35 -28.34 -4.16
C PHE A 119 9.47 -28.42 -2.90
N PRO A 120 9.76 -29.35 -1.96
CA PRO A 120 9.06 -29.38 -0.68
C PRO A 120 9.11 -28.02 0.02
N ILE A 121 7.94 -27.58 0.48
CA ILE A 121 7.74 -26.28 1.12
C ILE A 121 8.75 -26.03 2.26
N ASN A 122 9.18 -24.78 2.38
CA ASN A 122 10.14 -24.35 3.38
C ASN A 122 9.58 -24.51 4.80
N ARG A 123 10.18 -25.41 5.59
CA ARG A 123 9.78 -25.70 6.98
C ARG A 123 9.99 -24.51 7.93
N GLU A 124 11.06 -23.72 7.75
CA GLU A 124 11.28 -22.50 8.52
C GLU A 124 10.12 -21.50 8.30
N ALA A 125 9.61 -21.42 7.07
CA ALA A 125 8.49 -20.55 6.75
C ALA A 125 7.18 -21.02 7.42
N ILE A 126 6.94 -22.34 7.48
CA ILE A 126 5.80 -22.91 8.21
C ILE A 126 5.93 -22.62 9.71
N ASP A 127 7.10 -22.86 10.32
CA ASP A 127 7.34 -22.58 11.74
C ASP A 127 6.97 -21.13 12.09
N TYR A 128 7.45 -20.18 11.29
CA TYR A 128 7.17 -18.76 11.49
C TYR A 128 5.69 -18.43 11.30
N ALA A 129 5.04 -19.00 10.28
CA ALA A 129 3.63 -18.75 10.02
C ALA A 129 2.73 -19.33 11.12
N VAL A 130 3.02 -20.53 11.63
CA VAL A 130 2.27 -21.16 12.74
C VAL A 130 2.43 -20.35 14.02
N GLN A 131 3.64 -19.89 14.36
CA GLN A 131 3.85 -19.03 15.53
C GLN A 131 3.02 -17.73 15.44
N ILE A 132 3.02 -17.08 14.27
CA ILE A 132 2.23 -15.87 14.04
C ILE A 132 0.72 -16.16 14.11
N ALA A 133 0.28 -17.31 13.56
CA ALA A 133 -1.12 -17.72 13.64
C ALA A 133 -1.59 -17.92 15.08
N LEU A 134 -0.76 -18.53 15.92
CA LEU A 134 -1.03 -18.70 17.35
C LEU A 134 -1.10 -17.35 18.09
N GLN A 135 -0.27 -16.37 17.73
CA GLN A 135 -0.36 -15.01 18.29
C GLN A 135 -1.67 -14.30 17.90
N LEU A 136 -2.18 -14.56 16.68
CA LEU A 136 -3.49 -14.11 16.21
C LEU A 136 -4.67 -14.88 16.82
N LYS A 137 -4.38 -15.84 17.71
CA LYS A 137 -5.36 -16.71 18.38
C LYS A 137 -6.19 -17.53 17.39
N LEU A 138 -5.59 -17.92 16.25
CA LEU A 138 -6.21 -18.77 15.25
C LEU A 138 -6.21 -20.23 15.67
N ASN A 139 -7.18 -20.99 15.18
CA ASN A 139 -7.18 -22.44 15.21
C ASN A 139 -6.32 -22.95 14.05
N ILE A 140 -5.23 -23.65 14.36
CA ILE A 140 -4.31 -24.20 13.37
C ILE A 140 -4.99 -25.38 12.67
N VAL A 141 -4.81 -25.47 11.34
CA VAL A 141 -5.35 -26.60 10.57
C VAL A 141 -4.54 -27.88 10.83
N GLY A 142 -5.20 -29.04 10.87
CA GLY A 142 -4.51 -30.33 11.09
C GLY A 142 -3.72 -30.84 9.88
N GLU A 143 -4.01 -30.33 8.69
CA GLU A 143 -3.29 -30.65 7.46
C GLU A 143 -3.20 -29.42 6.57
N LEU A 144 -2.01 -29.11 6.04
CA LEU A 144 -1.80 -28.04 5.08
C LEU A 144 -2.00 -28.57 3.66
N HIS A 145 -2.94 -27.96 2.94
CA HIS A 145 -3.14 -28.17 1.51
C HIS A 145 -2.67 -26.96 0.74
N ILE A 146 -1.79 -27.18 -0.22
CA ILE A 146 -1.35 -26.14 -1.14
C ILE A 146 -2.37 -26.04 -2.27
N THR A 147 -2.74 -24.81 -2.59
CA THR A 147 -3.69 -24.45 -3.63
C THR A 147 -3.08 -23.43 -4.57
N ARG A 148 -3.61 -23.35 -5.78
CA ARG A 148 -3.19 -22.44 -6.84
C ARG A 148 -4.23 -21.35 -7.00
N LYS A 149 -3.87 -20.12 -6.65
CA LYS A 149 -4.67 -18.91 -6.84
C LYS A 149 -4.28 -18.29 -8.18
N GLN A 150 -5.18 -18.22 -9.16
CA GLN A 150 -4.84 -17.77 -10.52
C GLN A 150 -4.43 -16.28 -10.59
N TYR A 151 -3.38 -15.98 -11.36
CA TYR A 151 -2.88 -14.62 -11.68
C TYR A 151 -2.44 -14.54 -13.14
N LEU A 152 -3.25 -13.91 -13.98
CA LEU A 152 -2.94 -13.75 -15.41
C LEU A 152 -2.37 -12.38 -15.75
N ASP A 153 -2.12 -11.53 -14.74
CA ASP A 153 -1.47 -10.23 -14.91
C ASP A 153 0.03 -10.34 -15.24
N GLY A 154 0.60 -11.54 -15.22
CA GLY A 154 2.01 -11.77 -15.51
C GLY A 154 2.93 -11.58 -14.31
N SER A 155 2.43 -11.21 -13.13
CA SER A 155 3.28 -11.01 -11.96
C SER A 155 3.91 -12.31 -11.42
N ILE A 156 3.42 -13.47 -11.86
CA ILE A 156 3.94 -14.80 -11.52
C ILE A 156 4.05 -15.63 -12.82
N PRO A 157 5.24 -16.17 -13.17
CA PRO A 157 5.48 -16.92 -14.42
C PRO A 157 4.60 -18.14 -14.65
N THR A 158 4.21 -18.87 -13.60
CA THR A 158 3.32 -20.03 -13.68
C THR A 158 1.87 -19.67 -14.00
N GLY A 159 1.49 -18.39 -13.94
CA GLY A 159 0.11 -17.93 -14.05
C GLY A 159 -0.75 -18.19 -12.80
N PHE A 160 -0.16 -18.68 -11.69
CA PHE A 160 -0.83 -18.86 -10.42
C PHE A 160 0.13 -18.76 -9.22
N GLN A 161 -0.37 -18.25 -8.10
CA GLN A 161 0.36 -18.19 -6.82
C GLN A 161 0.06 -19.47 -6.02
N ARG A 162 1.08 -20.14 -5.50
CA ARG A 162 0.84 -21.20 -4.51
C ARG A 162 0.55 -20.58 -3.14
N THR A 163 -0.52 -21.04 -2.50
CA THR A 163 -1.02 -20.55 -1.20
C THR A 163 -1.60 -21.68 -0.37
N ALA A 164 -1.45 -21.62 0.95
CA ALA A 164 -2.00 -22.59 1.90
C ALA A 164 -2.51 -21.87 3.15
N ILE A 165 -3.67 -22.28 3.67
CA ILE A 165 -4.22 -21.76 4.92
C ILE A 165 -3.52 -22.42 6.10
N ILE A 166 -2.97 -21.62 7.02
CA ILE A 166 -2.29 -22.09 8.24
C ILE A 166 -3.27 -22.21 9.40
N GLY A 167 -4.20 -21.27 9.53
CA GLY A 167 -5.18 -21.27 10.61
C GLY A 167 -6.34 -20.33 10.36
N ILE A 168 -7.44 -20.59 11.06
CA ILE A 168 -8.73 -19.93 10.85
C ILE A 168 -9.36 -19.46 12.17
N GLU A 169 -10.28 -18.50 12.09
CA GLU A 169 -11.09 -18.00 13.20
C GLU A 169 -10.27 -17.51 14.40
N GLY A 170 -9.72 -16.31 14.26
CA GLY A 170 -8.89 -15.65 15.27
C GLY A 170 -9.47 -14.32 15.70
N VAL A 171 -8.73 -13.57 16.52
CA VAL A 171 -9.21 -12.28 17.03
C VAL A 171 -8.07 -11.36 17.43
N ILE A 172 -8.24 -10.07 17.11
CA ILE A 172 -7.35 -9.00 17.59
C ILE A 172 -8.14 -7.94 18.37
N PRO A 173 -7.57 -7.38 19.45
CA PRO A 173 -8.16 -6.26 20.16
C PRO A 173 -7.87 -4.94 19.45
N LEU A 174 -8.91 -4.11 19.30
CA LEU A 174 -8.81 -2.67 19.10
C LEU A 174 -9.23 -1.95 20.39
N LYS A 175 -9.00 -0.64 20.47
CA LYS A 175 -9.30 0.21 21.63
C LYS A 175 -10.74 0.12 22.12
N LYS A 176 -11.70 -0.07 21.21
CA LYS A 176 -13.14 -0.03 21.52
C LYS A 176 -13.87 -1.36 21.32
N LYS A 177 -13.28 -2.30 20.58
CA LYS A 177 -13.90 -3.58 20.22
C LYS A 177 -12.83 -4.58 19.80
N LYS A 178 -13.22 -5.84 19.62
CA LYS A 178 -12.39 -6.85 18.98
C LYS A 178 -12.77 -6.95 17.49
N ILE A 179 -11.81 -7.31 16.65
CA ILE A 179 -12.01 -7.62 15.24
C ILE A 179 -11.66 -9.08 15.03
N ARG A 180 -12.54 -9.82 14.37
CA ARG A 180 -12.28 -11.22 14.04
C ARG A 180 -11.32 -11.33 12.86
N ILE A 181 -10.51 -12.39 12.88
CA ILE A 181 -9.61 -12.80 11.80
C ILE A 181 -10.24 -14.02 11.13
N ILE A 182 -10.42 -13.97 9.81
CA ILE A 182 -10.95 -15.10 9.03
C ILE A 182 -9.88 -16.18 8.98
N GLN A 183 -8.67 -15.82 8.51
CA GLN A 183 -7.58 -16.76 8.32
C GLN A 183 -6.21 -16.08 8.31
N LEU A 184 -5.18 -16.89 8.50
CA LEU A 184 -3.80 -16.62 8.09
C LEU A 184 -3.38 -17.64 7.04
N SER A 185 -2.92 -17.16 5.89
CA SER A 185 -2.34 -18.01 4.84
C SER A 185 -0.84 -17.80 4.73
N ILE A 186 -0.14 -18.81 4.20
CA ILE A 186 1.24 -18.71 3.69
C ILE A 186 1.21 -18.84 2.17
N GLU A 187 1.95 -17.99 1.46
CA GLU A 187 1.96 -17.94 0.01
C GLU A 187 3.29 -17.42 -0.55
N GLU A 188 3.45 -17.56 -1.86
CA GLU A 188 4.60 -17.02 -2.60
C GLU A 188 4.41 -15.54 -2.89
N ASP A 189 5.41 -14.70 -2.67
CA ASP A 189 5.39 -13.34 -3.20
C ASP A 189 5.57 -13.33 -4.73
N SER A 190 5.08 -12.29 -5.40
CA SER A 190 5.17 -12.10 -6.85
C SER A 190 6.44 -11.36 -7.29
N CYS A 191 6.73 -11.35 -8.59
CA CYS A 191 7.82 -10.58 -9.17
C CYS A 191 7.71 -9.07 -8.85
N ARG A 192 8.84 -8.35 -8.90
CA ARG A 192 8.84 -6.88 -8.84
C ARG A 192 8.55 -6.32 -10.23
N GLU A 193 7.56 -5.45 -10.34
CA GLU A 193 7.27 -4.73 -11.60
C GLU A 193 8.41 -3.75 -11.91
N VAL A 194 8.95 -3.84 -13.12
CA VAL A 194 9.96 -2.92 -13.67
C VAL A 194 9.26 -1.86 -14.50
N SER A 195 8.37 -2.28 -15.41
CA SER A 195 7.59 -1.38 -16.26
C SER A 195 6.28 -2.03 -16.71
N ASP A 196 5.27 -1.19 -16.95
CA ASP A 196 3.98 -1.55 -17.55
C ASP A 196 3.54 -0.42 -18.48
N ILE A 197 3.75 -0.59 -19.79
CA ILE A 197 3.52 0.44 -20.81
C ILE A 197 2.89 -0.18 -22.04
N GLY A 198 1.71 0.28 -22.43
CA GLY A 198 1.05 -0.20 -23.64
C GLY A 198 0.84 -1.72 -23.60
N HIS A 199 1.34 -2.46 -24.57
CA HIS A 199 1.27 -3.93 -24.58
C HIS A 199 2.49 -4.63 -23.96
N GLU A 200 3.45 -3.90 -23.39
CA GLU A 200 4.68 -4.45 -22.84
C GLU A 200 4.69 -4.37 -21.31
N ARG A 201 5.09 -5.46 -20.66
CA ARG A 201 5.26 -5.52 -19.20
C ARG A 201 6.55 -6.25 -18.84
N ILE A 202 7.36 -5.65 -17.99
CA ILE A 202 8.65 -6.19 -17.57
C ILE A 202 8.65 -6.41 -16.06
N TYR A 203 9.14 -7.57 -15.65
CA TYR A 203 9.22 -8.02 -14.26
C TYR A 203 10.64 -8.49 -13.90
N GLN A 204 11.06 -8.23 -12.66
CA GLN A 204 12.24 -8.81 -12.04
C GLN A 204 11.84 -9.97 -11.13
N THR A 205 12.47 -11.15 -11.28
CA THR A 205 12.08 -12.39 -10.59
C THR A 205 12.67 -12.56 -9.18
N ASP A 206 13.52 -11.64 -8.72
CA ASP A 206 14.24 -11.79 -7.45
C ASP A 206 13.34 -11.87 -6.19
N ARG A 207 12.16 -11.25 -6.24
CA ARG A 207 11.14 -11.32 -5.18
C ARG A 207 10.24 -12.55 -5.27
N LEU A 208 10.09 -13.12 -6.47
CA LEU A 208 9.19 -14.24 -6.71
C LEU A 208 9.49 -15.39 -5.75
N GLY A 209 8.47 -15.99 -5.14
CA GLY A 209 8.64 -17.16 -4.28
C GLY A 209 9.16 -16.85 -2.86
N ILE A 210 9.44 -15.59 -2.50
CA ILE A 210 9.71 -15.25 -1.10
C ILE A 210 8.49 -15.61 -0.24
N PRO A 211 8.65 -16.31 0.91
CA PRO A 211 7.52 -16.65 1.75
C PRO A 211 6.81 -15.41 2.29
N LEU A 212 5.51 -15.35 2.08
CA LEU A 212 4.62 -14.26 2.44
C LEU A 212 3.49 -14.83 3.28
N ILE A 213 3.11 -14.14 4.35
CA ILE A 213 1.88 -14.44 5.08
C ILE A 213 0.80 -13.42 4.74
N GLU A 214 -0.45 -13.87 4.62
CA GLU A 214 -1.63 -13.04 4.37
C GLU A 214 -2.59 -13.17 5.55
N THR A 215 -2.77 -12.10 6.34
CA THR A 215 -3.76 -12.05 7.43
C THR A 215 -5.03 -11.41 6.93
N VAL A 216 -6.15 -12.15 6.93
CA VAL A 216 -7.44 -11.68 6.42
C VAL A 216 -8.40 -11.39 7.57
N THR A 217 -8.93 -10.17 7.65
CA THR A 217 -9.90 -9.79 8.69
C THR A 217 -11.34 -9.92 8.20
N TYR A 218 -12.27 -10.09 9.16
CA TYR A 218 -13.69 -9.88 8.87
C TYR A 218 -13.94 -8.39 8.54
N PRO A 219 -14.94 -8.07 7.70
CA PRO A 219 -15.24 -6.70 7.27
C PRO A 219 -16.00 -5.89 8.36
N GLU A 220 -15.45 -5.85 9.57
CA GLU A 220 -16.08 -5.32 10.78
C GLU A 220 -15.62 -3.90 11.13
N MET A 221 -14.71 -3.31 10.36
CA MET A 221 -14.23 -1.94 10.60
C MET A 221 -15.22 -0.93 10.00
N ILE A 222 -15.74 -0.04 10.85
CA ILE A 222 -16.85 0.86 10.51
C ILE A 222 -16.40 2.33 10.37
N THR A 223 -15.10 2.61 10.52
CA THR A 223 -14.52 3.93 10.28
C THR A 223 -13.11 3.82 9.70
N PRO A 224 -12.64 4.80 8.91
CA PRO A 224 -11.26 4.84 8.41
C PRO A 224 -10.16 4.73 9.48
N ASP A 225 -10.40 5.27 10.67
CA ASP A 225 -9.43 5.22 11.77
C ASP A 225 -9.34 3.81 12.40
N GLU A 226 -10.45 3.06 12.45
CA GLU A 226 -10.44 1.65 12.88
C GLU A 226 -9.64 0.78 11.90
N VAL A 227 -9.70 1.08 10.59
CA VAL A 227 -8.92 0.34 9.58
C VAL A 227 -7.42 0.54 9.80
N LEU A 228 -6.98 1.78 10.02
CA LEU A 228 -5.58 2.06 10.37
C LEU A 228 -5.18 1.37 11.68
N GLU A 229 -6.05 1.37 12.68
CA GLU A 229 -5.77 0.77 13.98
C GLU A 229 -5.52 -0.75 13.85
N ALA A 230 -6.41 -1.45 13.14
CA ALA A 230 -6.24 -2.89 12.87
C ALA A 230 -4.97 -3.19 12.07
N ALA A 231 -4.70 -2.42 11.02
CA ALA A 231 -3.48 -2.60 10.21
C ALA A 231 -2.20 -2.37 11.04
N GLN A 232 -2.19 -1.39 11.95
CA GLN A 232 -1.05 -1.17 12.85
C GLN A 232 -0.92 -2.29 13.88
N TYR A 233 -2.03 -2.79 14.43
CA TYR A 233 -2.00 -3.90 15.37
C TYR A 233 -1.38 -5.15 14.75
N ILE A 234 -1.88 -5.56 13.57
CA ILE A 234 -1.35 -6.72 12.83
C ILE A 234 0.14 -6.51 12.51
N ARG A 235 0.52 -5.32 12.03
CA ARG A 235 1.92 -4.97 11.77
C ARG A 235 2.80 -5.12 13.00
N PHE A 236 2.36 -4.62 14.16
CA PHE A 236 3.17 -4.69 15.39
C PHE A 236 3.26 -6.12 15.91
N LEU A 237 2.18 -6.89 15.82
CA LEU A 237 2.17 -8.31 16.17
C LEU A 237 3.18 -9.07 15.31
N ASN A 238 3.08 -8.93 13.99
CA ASN A 238 4.00 -9.56 13.05
C ASN A 238 5.45 -9.18 13.33
N ARG A 239 5.74 -7.91 13.63
CA ARG A 239 7.11 -7.45 13.94
C ARG A 239 7.62 -7.92 15.29
N SER A 240 6.73 -8.04 16.28
CA SER A 240 7.08 -8.55 17.61
C SER A 240 7.52 -10.01 17.58
N SER A 241 7.12 -10.76 16.56
CA SER A 241 7.61 -12.14 16.33
C SER A 241 9.12 -12.20 16.07
N GLY A 242 9.73 -11.14 15.54
CA GLY A 242 11.11 -11.18 15.04
C GLY A 242 11.31 -12.06 13.80
N LYS A 243 10.23 -12.62 13.25
CA LYS A 243 10.23 -13.60 12.14
C LYS A 243 9.88 -13.00 10.78
N VAL A 244 9.64 -11.69 10.72
CA VAL A 244 9.22 -11.00 9.50
C VAL A 244 10.27 -10.03 9.00
N ARG A 245 10.29 -9.80 7.69
CA ARG A 245 11.15 -8.78 7.09
C ARG A 245 10.61 -7.38 7.36
N VAL A 246 11.51 -6.43 7.51
CA VAL A 246 11.17 -5.02 7.69
C VAL A 246 11.87 -4.19 6.64
N GLY A 247 11.20 -3.17 6.12
CA GLY A 247 11.71 -2.34 5.03
C GLY A 247 10.61 -1.97 4.06
N ILE A 248 10.97 -1.19 3.04
CA ILE A 248 10.06 -0.86 1.93
C ILE A 248 9.78 -2.16 1.16
N GLY A 249 8.50 -2.40 0.84
CA GLY A 249 8.09 -3.58 0.06
C GLY A 249 7.98 -4.89 0.86
N ALA A 250 8.46 -4.94 2.11
CA ALA A 250 8.40 -6.14 2.94
C ALA A 250 6.99 -6.45 3.49
N GLY A 251 6.11 -5.44 3.56
CA GLY A 251 4.71 -5.61 3.91
C GLY A 251 3.83 -4.68 3.07
N ARG A 252 2.59 -5.10 2.83
CA ARG A 252 1.58 -4.40 2.02
C ARG A 252 0.20 -4.66 2.59
N GLU A 253 -0.70 -3.70 2.45
CA GLU A 253 -2.08 -3.85 2.85
C GLU A 253 -3.00 -3.74 1.64
N ASP A 254 -3.88 -4.73 1.46
CA ASP A 254 -5.00 -4.66 0.54
C ASP A 254 -6.26 -4.34 1.37
N VAL A 255 -6.90 -3.22 1.06
CA VAL A 255 -7.97 -2.64 1.88
C VAL A 255 -9.29 -2.73 1.15
N ASN A 256 -10.23 -3.48 1.71
CA ASN A 256 -11.54 -3.67 1.13
C ASN A 256 -12.51 -2.64 1.71
N VAL A 257 -13.26 -1.92 0.87
CA VAL A 257 -14.18 -0.85 1.28
C VAL A 257 -15.55 -1.03 0.60
N SER A 258 -16.61 -0.79 1.35
CA SER A 258 -17.97 -0.71 0.83
C SER A 258 -18.83 0.26 1.65
N ILE A 259 -19.90 0.75 1.03
CA ILE A 259 -20.98 1.51 1.68
C ILE A 259 -22.34 0.89 1.36
N THR A 260 -23.40 1.30 2.07
CA THR A 260 -24.77 0.86 1.77
C THR A 260 -25.16 1.20 0.34
N GLY A 261 -25.62 0.18 -0.40
CA GLY A 261 -25.99 0.31 -1.82
C GLY A 261 -24.81 0.23 -2.80
N GLY A 262 -23.56 0.25 -2.32
CA GLY A 262 -22.36 0.04 -3.11
C GLY A 262 -21.96 -1.44 -3.22
N THR A 263 -20.75 -1.67 -3.74
CA THR A 263 -20.11 -2.99 -3.84
C THR A 263 -18.79 -3.00 -3.07
N ARG A 264 -18.25 -4.20 -2.84
CA ARG A 264 -16.86 -4.35 -2.37
C ARG A 264 -15.93 -3.74 -3.42
N VAL A 265 -15.00 -2.91 -2.98
CA VAL A 265 -13.90 -2.40 -3.80
C VAL A 265 -12.61 -2.68 -3.03
N GLU A 266 -11.66 -3.30 -3.70
CA GLU A 266 -10.35 -3.61 -3.14
C GLU A 266 -9.37 -2.49 -3.51
N ILE A 267 -8.75 -1.86 -2.53
CA ILE A 267 -7.65 -0.91 -2.72
C ILE A 267 -6.35 -1.69 -2.50
N LYS A 268 -5.68 -2.07 -3.58
CA LYS A 268 -4.52 -2.95 -3.58
C LYS A 268 -3.21 -2.19 -3.37
N GLY A 269 -2.27 -2.85 -2.71
CA GLY A 269 -0.87 -2.44 -2.62
C GLY A 269 -0.66 -1.16 -1.84
N VAL A 270 -1.40 -0.95 -0.75
CA VAL A 270 -1.13 0.17 0.15
C VAL A 270 0.22 -0.08 0.81
N SER A 271 1.23 0.73 0.49
CA SER A 271 2.61 0.56 1.00
C SER A 271 2.81 1.19 2.38
N HIS A 272 1.90 2.06 2.81
CA HIS A 272 1.99 2.77 4.07
C HIS A 272 0.63 2.83 4.77
N ASN A 273 0.52 2.17 5.91
CA ASN A 273 -0.64 2.24 6.80
C ASN A 273 -1.22 3.65 6.99
N ILE A 274 -0.38 4.70 7.07
CA ILE A 274 -0.84 6.08 7.28
C ILE A 274 -1.71 6.63 6.12
N TRP A 275 -1.68 6.00 4.95
CA TRP A 275 -2.52 6.36 3.80
C TRP A 275 -3.94 5.78 3.91
N ILE A 276 -4.10 4.67 4.64
CA ILE A 276 -5.37 3.93 4.77
C ILE A 276 -6.55 4.84 5.14
N PRO A 277 -6.46 5.75 6.13
CA PRO A 277 -7.61 6.57 6.50
C PRO A 277 -8.10 7.49 5.39
N GLU A 278 -7.19 8.06 4.59
CA GLU A 278 -7.56 8.96 3.50
C GLU A 278 -8.08 8.18 2.29
N LEU A 279 -7.45 7.05 1.96
CA LEU A 279 -7.87 6.15 0.89
C LEU A 279 -9.29 5.62 1.11
N THR A 280 -9.56 5.06 2.28
CA THR A 280 -10.86 4.49 2.62
C THR A 280 -11.95 5.56 2.74
N HIS A 281 -11.60 6.75 3.24
CA HIS A 281 -12.49 7.91 3.26
C HIS A 281 -12.90 8.32 1.84
N ASN A 282 -11.93 8.52 0.95
CA ASN A 282 -12.19 8.94 -0.42
C ASN A 282 -12.96 7.87 -1.20
N GLU A 283 -12.65 6.59 -1.00
CA GLU A 283 -13.39 5.49 -1.62
C GLU A 283 -14.87 5.46 -1.20
N ALA A 284 -15.17 5.67 0.08
CA ALA A 284 -16.56 5.74 0.54
C ALA A 284 -17.35 6.86 -0.14
N PHE A 285 -16.75 8.04 -0.34
CA PHE A 285 -17.39 9.15 -1.05
C PHE A 285 -17.44 8.94 -2.56
N ARG A 286 -16.44 8.25 -3.15
CA ARG A 286 -16.45 7.83 -4.56
C ARG A 286 -17.64 6.92 -4.84
N GLN A 287 -17.86 5.91 -3.99
CA GLN A 287 -19.00 5.01 -4.11
C GLN A 287 -20.32 5.79 -4.00
N LYS A 288 -20.45 6.68 -3.02
CA LYS A 288 -21.64 7.53 -2.88
C LYS A 288 -21.88 8.37 -4.14
N ALA A 289 -20.84 8.97 -4.71
CA ALA A 289 -20.95 9.76 -5.92
C ALA A 289 -21.42 8.93 -7.12
N LEU A 290 -20.93 7.69 -7.26
CA LEU A 290 -21.39 6.76 -8.30
C LEU A 290 -22.85 6.34 -8.12
N LEU A 291 -23.32 6.14 -6.89
CA LEU A 291 -24.73 5.86 -6.61
C LEU A 291 -25.61 7.07 -6.99
N MET A 292 -25.14 8.29 -6.76
CA MET A 292 -25.86 9.49 -7.20
C MET A 292 -25.90 9.64 -8.73
N ILE A 293 -24.81 9.28 -9.42
CA ILE A 293 -24.78 9.23 -10.88
C ILE A 293 -25.78 8.19 -11.40
N LYS A 294 -25.82 7.00 -10.80
CA LYS A 294 -26.80 5.96 -11.11
C LYS A 294 -28.23 6.50 -11.00
N ASP A 295 -28.57 7.11 -9.87
CA ASP A 295 -29.91 7.63 -9.63
C ASP A 295 -30.29 8.72 -10.64
N GLU A 296 -29.34 9.57 -11.03
CA GLU A 296 -29.54 10.63 -12.02
C GLU A 296 -29.71 10.05 -13.43
N LEU A 297 -28.86 9.09 -13.83
CA LEU A 297 -28.93 8.44 -15.14
C LEU A 297 -30.22 7.63 -15.32
N ASN A 298 -30.63 6.87 -14.31
CA ASN A 298 -31.86 6.08 -14.35
C ASN A 298 -33.14 6.95 -14.38
N LYS A 299 -33.06 8.21 -13.92
CA LYS A 299 -34.15 9.19 -14.11
C LYS A 299 -34.22 9.72 -15.55
N ARG A 300 -33.06 9.88 -16.21
CA ARG A 300 -32.97 10.40 -17.58
C ARG A 300 -33.30 9.34 -18.62
N ILE A 301 -32.92 8.09 -18.36
CA ILE A 301 -33.02 6.98 -19.31
C ILE A 301 -33.85 5.84 -18.67
N PRO A 302 -35.15 5.75 -18.99
CA PRO A 302 -36.02 4.71 -18.45
C PRO A 302 -35.67 3.28 -18.92
N ASP A 303 -35.17 3.13 -20.15
CA ASP A 303 -34.78 1.85 -20.74
C ASP A 303 -33.26 1.80 -20.98
N THR A 304 -32.51 1.50 -19.92
CA THR A 304 -31.04 1.47 -19.93
C THR A 304 -30.48 0.37 -20.84
N LYS A 305 -31.25 -0.69 -21.12
CA LYS A 305 -30.83 -1.78 -22.03
C LYS A 305 -30.72 -1.31 -23.47
N LYS A 306 -31.55 -0.34 -23.88
CA LYS A 306 -31.49 0.26 -25.23
C LYS A 306 -30.46 1.37 -25.36
N TRP A 307 -29.86 1.83 -24.27
CA TRP A 307 -28.81 2.84 -24.33
C TRP A 307 -27.61 2.30 -25.11
N LYS A 308 -27.11 3.08 -26.06
CA LYS A 308 -25.90 2.77 -26.83
C LYS A 308 -25.12 4.05 -27.14
N PRO A 309 -23.80 4.06 -26.98
CA PRO A 309 -22.97 5.14 -27.50
C PRO A 309 -22.89 5.07 -29.04
N LEU A 310 -22.54 6.18 -29.67
CA LEU A 310 -22.27 6.23 -31.11
C LEU A 310 -20.79 6.57 -31.33
N PHE A 311 -20.06 5.64 -31.95
CA PHE A 311 -18.67 5.83 -32.34
C PHE A 311 -18.56 6.15 -33.84
N LYS A 312 -17.72 7.13 -34.19
CA LYS A 312 -17.34 7.42 -35.57
C LYS A 312 -15.87 7.78 -35.65
N ASN A 313 -15.18 7.21 -36.64
CA ASN A 313 -13.86 7.69 -37.02
C ASN A 313 -13.97 9.14 -37.46
N VAL A 314 -12.93 9.91 -37.18
CA VAL A 314 -12.89 11.28 -37.63
C VAL A 314 -11.64 11.57 -38.44
N ASP A 315 -11.88 11.95 -39.68
CA ASP A 315 -10.89 12.48 -40.59
C ASP A 315 -10.88 14.01 -40.41
N PHE A 316 -10.18 14.49 -39.39
CA PHE A 316 -10.01 15.93 -39.17
C PHE A 316 -8.76 16.45 -39.87
N ASP A 317 -8.85 17.68 -40.35
CA ASP A 317 -7.66 18.51 -40.53
C ASP A 317 -7.19 18.97 -39.14
N VAL A 318 -6.11 18.39 -38.67
CA VAL A 318 -5.55 18.64 -37.33
C VAL A 318 -4.49 19.71 -37.31
N SER A 319 -4.22 20.34 -38.46
CA SER A 319 -3.28 21.45 -38.57
C SER A 319 -3.63 22.62 -37.64
N ASP A 320 -4.92 22.79 -37.32
CA ASP A 320 -5.44 23.80 -36.38
C ASP A 320 -5.46 23.35 -34.90
N ILE A 321 -5.12 22.10 -34.58
CA ILE A 321 -5.15 21.56 -33.21
C ILE A 321 -3.78 21.77 -32.56
N GLY A 322 -3.68 22.76 -31.68
CA GLY A 322 -2.47 23.06 -30.90
C GLY A 322 -2.14 22.06 -29.78
N TYR A 323 -2.74 20.87 -29.77
CA TYR A 323 -2.57 19.88 -28.70
C TYR A 323 -1.66 18.74 -29.13
N GLU A 324 -0.45 18.74 -28.58
CA GLU A 324 0.63 17.85 -28.99
C GLU A 324 0.27 16.35 -28.96
N PRO A 325 -0.41 15.81 -27.93
CA PRO A 325 -0.74 14.39 -27.91
C PRO A 325 -1.58 13.89 -29.09
N ILE A 326 -2.47 14.74 -29.63
CA ILE A 326 -3.25 14.40 -30.82
C ILE A 326 -2.35 14.41 -32.07
N LYS A 327 -1.43 15.37 -32.16
CA LYS A 327 -0.47 15.42 -33.28
C LYS A 327 0.44 14.20 -33.26
N ASP A 328 0.96 13.82 -32.10
CA ASP A 328 1.80 12.64 -31.93
C ASP A 328 1.04 11.37 -32.32
N ALA A 329 -0.20 11.22 -31.87
CA ALA A 329 -1.05 10.10 -32.28
C ALA A 329 -1.19 10.01 -33.81
N MET A 330 -1.39 11.15 -34.47
CA MET A 330 -1.53 11.18 -35.94
C MET A 330 -0.23 10.94 -36.69
N ASN A 331 0.90 11.47 -36.19
CA ASN A 331 2.22 11.18 -36.71
C ASN A 331 2.54 9.68 -36.61
N ASN A 332 2.05 9.01 -35.57
CA ASN A 332 2.14 7.55 -35.38
C ASN A 332 1.09 6.77 -36.18
N GLY A 333 0.26 7.43 -37.01
CA GLY A 333 -0.76 6.77 -37.84
C GLY A 333 -1.98 6.25 -37.07
N TRP A 334 -2.20 6.72 -35.84
CA TRP A 334 -3.33 6.29 -35.01
C TRP A 334 -4.65 6.87 -35.48
N LYS A 335 -5.75 6.18 -35.16
CA LYS A 335 -7.11 6.61 -35.50
C LYS A 335 -7.66 7.52 -34.42
N LEU A 336 -8.27 8.63 -34.84
CA LEU A 336 -9.11 9.45 -33.97
C LEU A 336 -10.56 8.98 -34.05
N VAL A 337 -11.14 8.72 -32.90
CA VAL A 337 -12.51 8.21 -32.79
C VAL A 337 -13.31 9.12 -31.89
N ALA A 338 -14.39 9.69 -32.42
CA ALA A 338 -15.34 10.46 -31.63
C ALA A 338 -16.47 9.56 -31.15
N CYS A 339 -16.86 9.74 -29.89
CA CYS A 339 -17.92 9.03 -29.22
C CYS A 339 -18.98 10.01 -28.70
N ASN A 340 -20.25 9.75 -29.03
CA ASN A 340 -21.40 10.40 -28.40
C ASN A 340 -21.93 9.51 -27.27
N LEU A 341 -22.15 10.11 -26.10
CA LEU A 341 -22.74 9.48 -24.92
C LEU A 341 -24.13 10.12 -24.65
N PRO A 342 -25.22 9.47 -25.09
CA PRO A 342 -26.57 10.02 -24.92
C PRO A 342 -26.94 10.25 -23.45
N GLU A 343 -27.49 11.43 -23.13
CA GLU A 343 -27.92 11.84 -21.77
C GLU A 343 -26.82 11.93 -20.68
N PHE A 344 -25.53 11.81 -21.05
CA PHE A 344 -24.40 11.87 -20.11
C PHE A 344 -23.94 13.29 -19.74
N LYS A 345 -24.65 14.34 -20.17
CA LYS A 345 -24.26 15.71 -19.82
C LYS A 345 -24.24 15.95 -18.31
N GLY A 346 -23.17 16.55 -17.82
CA GLY A 346 -22.88 16.75 -16.40
C GLY A 346 -22.37 15.51 -15.67
N ILE A 347 -22.27 14.36 -16.34
CA ILE A 347 -21.76 13.12 -15.73
C ILE A 347 -20.23 13.09 -15.82
N LEU A 348 -19.64 13.42 -16.98
CA LEU A 348 -18.19 13.35 -17.15
C LEU A 348 -17.44 14.23 -16.14
N SER A 349 -17.89 15.46 -15.92
CA SER A 349 -17.33 16.38 -14.92
C SER A 349 -17.86 16.21 -13.50
N HIS A 350 -18.69 15.19 -13.24
CA HIS A 350 -19.23 14.93 -11.90
C HIS A 350 -18.12 14.53 -10.93
N PHE A 351 -18.08 15.16 -9.74
CA PHE A 351 -17.13 14.81 -8.68
C PHE A 351 -17.26 13.34 -8.31
N LEU A 352 -16.13 12.65 -8.18
CA LEU A 352 -16.06 11.32 -7.58
C LEU A 352 -15.21 11.32 -6.32
N GLN A 353 -13.99 11.82 -6.43
CA GLN A 353 -13.02 11.93 -5.34
C GLN A 353 -12.18 13.19 -5.55
N PRO A 354 -11.36 13.63 -4.58
CA PRO A 354 -10.57 14.85 -4.73
C PRO A 354 -9.79 14.89 -6.05
N LYS A 355 -10.02 15.96 -6.83
CA LYS A 355 -9.39 16.23 -8.14
C LYS A 355 -9.76 15.24 -9.26
N LYS A 356 -10.67 14.29 -9.03
CA LYS A 356 -11.11 13.33 -10.04
C LYS A 356 -12.61 13.35 -10.24
N THR A 357 -12.98 13.03 -11.46
CA THR A 357 -14.32 13.05 -12.01
C THR A 357 -14.68 11.68 -12.57
N PHE A 358 -15.90 11.53 -13.10
CA PHE A 358 -16.27 10.32 -13.81
C PHE A 358 -15.43 10.08 -15.06
N ALA A 359 -14.96 11.16 -15.71
CA ALA A 359 -14.06 11.09 -16.85
C ALA A 359 -12.77 10.31 -16.51
N ASP A 360 -12.22 10.49 -15.31
CA ASP A 360 -11.02 9.78 -14.87
C ASP A 360 -11.21 8.26 -14.74
N GLU A 361 -12.45 7.79 -14.51
CA GLU A 361 -12.76 6.34 -14.48
C GLU A 361 -12.72 5.72 -15.88
N LEU A 362 -13.13 6.48 -16.91
CA LEU A 362 -13.01 6.07 -18.30
C LEU A 362 -11.54 6.07 -18.74
N GLU A 363 -10.80 7.12 -18.37
CA GLU A 363 -9.38 7.26 -18.68
C GLU A 363 -8.54 6.09 -18.15
N GLY A 364 -8.80 5.71 -16.89
CA GLY A 364 -8.09 4.63 -16.23
C GLY A 364 -8.34 3.28 -16.89
N ARG A 365 -9.58 2.99 -17.29
CA ARG A 365 -9.92 1.74 -17.97
C ARG A 365 -9.39 1.68 -19.39
N LEU A 366 -9.40 2.79 -20.12
CA LEU A 366 -8.75 2.86 -21.44
C LEU A 366 -7.25 2.57 -21.34
N LYS A 367 -6.58 3.09 -20.31
CA LYS A 367 -5.17 2.78 -20.07
C LYS A 367 -4.94 1.30 -19.81
N VAL A 368 -5.71 0.70 -18.90
CA VAL A 368 -5.47 -0.67 -18.45
C VAL A 368 -5.94 -1.71 -19.48
N ILE A 369 -7.17 -1.58 -19.98
CA ILE A 369 -7.84 -2.63 -20.77
C ILE A 369 -7.52 -2.49 -22.26
N ALA A 370 -7.53 -1.25 -22.78
CA ALA A 370 -7.22 -0.96 -24.17
C ALA A 370 -5.74 -0.60 -24.38
N CYS A 371 -4.91 -0.65 -23.32
CA CYS A 371 -3.47 -0.38 -23.38
C CYS A 371 -3.11 1.02 -23.93
N LEU A 372 -4.00 2.01 -23.78
CA LEU A 372 -3.77 3.37 -24.29
C LEU A 372 -3.15 4.27 -23.23
N GLU A 373 -1.86 4.60 -23.39
CA GLU A 373 -1.15 5.48 -22.44
C GLU A 373 -1.72 6.89 -22.36
N LYS A 374 -1.61 7.50 -21.18
CA LYS A 374 -2.17 8.82 -20.92
C LYS A 374 -1.27 9.94 -21.47
N PRO A 375 -1.85 11.05 -21.95
CA PRO A 375 -3.28 11.26 -22.19
C PRO A 375 -3.77 10.39 -23.35
N ASN A 376 -4.95 9.78 -23.21
CA ASN A 376 -5.51 8.86 -24.22
C ASN A 376 -6.86 9.34 -24.81
N TYR A 377 -7.48 10.36 -24.21
CA TYR A 377 -8.68 10.98 -24.76
C TYR A 377 -8.91 12.39 -24.21
N VAL A 378 -9.89 13.08 -24.79
CA VAL A 378 -10.41 14.39 -24.38
C VAL A 378 -11.93 14.39 -24.44
N HIS A 379 -12.60 15.25 -23.66
CA HIS A 379 -14.06 15.25 -23.57
C HIS A 379 -14.72 16.63 -23.52
N SER A 380 -16.04 16.66 -23.76
CA SER A 380 -16.85 17.89 -23.84
C SER A 380 -17.04 18.63 -22.51
N GLU A 381 -16.60 18.04 -21.40
CA GLU A 381 -16.75 18.61 -20.05
C GLU A 381 -15.40 18.76 -19.35
N ASP A 382 -14.33 18.87 -20.13
CA ASP A 382 -13.00 19.14 -19.59
C ASP A 382 -12.98 20.54 -18.96
N MET A 383 -12.27 20.68 -17.85
CA MET A 383 -12.07 21.98 -17.20
C MET A 383 -11.15 22.88 -18.03
N ASN A 384 -10.25 22.28 -18.81
CA ASN A 384 -9.34 22.97 -19.71
C ASN A 384 -9.57 22.46 -21.15
N PRO A 385 -10.61 22.96 -21.85
CA PRO A 385 -11.01 22.42 -23.15
C PRO A 385 -9.90 22.58 -24.18
N VAL A 386 -9.49 21.45 -24.76
CA VAL A 386 -8.47 21.36 -25.80
C VAL A 386 -8.99 21.84 -27.17
N PHE A 387 -10.30 21.75 -27.41
CA PHE A 387 -10.91 22.11 -28.68
C PHE A 387 -11.65 23.43 -28.62
N SER A 388 -11.61 24.19 -29.71
CA SER A 388 -12.45 25.38 -29.87
C SER A 388 -13.94 25.02 -29.93
N GLU A 389 -14.82 25.95 -29.53
CA GLU A 389 -16.27 25.76 -29.62
C GLU A 389 -16.75 25.47 -31.05
N ALA A 390 -16.07 26.01 -32.06
CA ALA A 390 -16.38 25.78 -33.47
C ALA A 390 -16.14 24.30 -33.84
N LEU A 391 -15.01 23.74 -33.42
CA LEU A 391 -14.64 22.35 -33.65
C LEU A 391 -15.58 21.39 -32.89
N LEU A 392 -15.98 21.74 -31.66
CA LEU A 392 -17.00 21.01 -30.89
C LEU A 392 -18.38 21.02 -31.58
N LYS A 393 -18.79 22.14 -32.19
CA LYS A 393 -20.05 22.23 -32.95
C LYS A 393 -20.01 21.39 -34.23
N GLN A 394 -18.88 21.38 -34.95
CA GLN A 394 -18.70 20.54 -36.13
C GLN A 394 -18.76 19.04 -35.78
N ARG A 395 -18.10 18.63 -34.68
CA ARG A 395 -18.21 17.29 -34.09
C ARG A 395 -19.64 16.89 -33.76
N SER A 396 -20.37 17.80 -33.11
CA SER A 396 -21.76 17.58 -32.71
C SER A 396 -22.68 17.26 -33.89
N LYS A 397 -22.42 17.90 -35.06
CA LYS A 397 -23.15 17.59 -36.30
C LYS A 397 -22.80 16.20 -36.84
N LEU A 398 -21.53 15.81 -36.84
CA LEU A 398 -21.06 14.53 -37.35
C LEU A 398 -21.63 13.33 -36.55
N LEU A 399 -21.81 13.52 -35.25
CA LEU A 399 -22.33 12.53 -34.31
C LEU A 399 -23.84 12.63 -34.04
N ASN A 400 -24.58 13.54 -34.69
CA ASN A 400 -26.00 13.80 -34.43
C ASN A 400 -26.32 14.04 -32.93
N CYS A 401 -25.45 14.77 -32.24
CA CYS A 401 -25.54 14.97 -30.79
C CYS A 401 -26.75 15.82 -30.37
N ARG A 402 -27.38 15.43 -29.27
CA ARG A 402 -28.46 16.20 -28.62
C ARG A 402 -27.90 17.12 -27.55
N THR A 403 -28.75 18.01 -27.03
CA THR A 403 -28.35 19.04 -26.05
C THR A 403 -27.92 18.46 -24.69
N ASN A 404 -28.36 17.25 -24.36
CA ASN A 404 -28.08 16.55 -23.10
C ASN A 404 -27.01 15.45 -23.23
N ASP A 405 -26.38 15.34 -24.39
CA ASP A 405 -25.34 14.34 -24.62
C ASP A 405 -23.97 14.87 -24.16
N ALA A 406 -23.06 13.96 -23.84
CA ALA A 406 -21.64 14.25 -23.65
C ALA A 406 -20.83 13.65 -24.80
N GLN A 407 -19.63 14.20 -25.07
CA GLN A 407 -18.78 13.73 -26.16
C GLN A 407 -17.37 13.41 -25.67
N ILE A 408 -16.80 12.38 -26.27
CA ILE A 408 -15.41 11.94 -26.08
C ILE A 408 -14.73 11.91 -27.44
N VAL A 409 -13.44 12.23 -27.50
CA VAL A 409 -12.54 11.87 -28.62
C VAL A 409 -11.34 11.19 -28.02
N PHE A 410 -11.09 9.96 -28.44
CA PHE A 410 -9.90 9.20 -28.08
C PHE A 410 -9.07 8.89 -29.33
N TRP A 411 -7.82 8.52 -29.12
CA TRP A 411 -6.91 8.10 -30.18
C TRP A 411 -6.28 6.76 -29.84
N ALA A 412 -6.17 5.90 -30.84
CA ALA A 412 -5.67 4.54 -30.65
C ALA A 412 -5.05 3.97 -31.94
N PRO A 413 -4.08 3.05 -31.83
CA PRO A 413 -3.72 2.16 -32.92
C PRO A 413 -4.97 1.44 -33.47
N GLN A 414 -4.97 1.13 -34.78
CA GLN A 414 -6.12 0.51 -35.43
C GLN A 414 -6.60 -0.78 -34.74
N GLU A 415 -5.68 -1.52 -34.16
CA GLU A 415 -5.96 -2.77 -33.45
C GLU A 415 -6.62 -2.60 -32.08
N ASP A 416 -6.48 -1.44 -31.44
CA ASP A 416 -7.03 -1.17 -30.10
C ASP A 416 -8.33 -0.37 -30.13
N VAL A 417 -8.71 0.18 -31.29
CA VAL A 417 -9.94 0.98 -31.47
C VAL A 417 -11.17 0.22 -30.98
N GLN A 418 -11.30 -1.06 -31.33
CA GLN A 418 -12.45 -1.87 -30.91
C GLN A 418 -12.49 -2.03 -29.40
N THR A 419 -11.37 -2.43 -28.79
CA THR A 419 -11.24 -2.60 -27.33
C THR A 419 -11.53 -1.30 -26.58
N ALA A 420 -11.08 -0.15 -27.10
CA ALA A 420 -11.36 1.15 -26.53
C ALA A 420 -12.85 1.52 -26.58
N CYS A 421 -13.52 1.27 -27.72
CA CYS A 421 -14.96 1.47 -27.87
C CYS A 421 -15.75 0.61 -26.86
N GLU A 422 -15.44 -0.68 -26.79
CA GLU A 422 -16.08 -1.62 -25.87
C GLU A 422 -15.86 -1.20 -24.40
N THR A 423 -14.64 -0.78 -24.06
CA THR A 423 -14.28 -0.32 -22.70
C THR A 423 -15.08 0.92 -22.27
N ILE A 424 -15.21 1.92 -23.17
CA ILE A 424 -16.00 3.12 -22.90
C ILE A 424 -17.47 2.76 -22.72
N GLU A 425 -18.01 1.94 -23.61
CA GLU A 425 -19.41 1.50 -23.55
C GLU A 425 -19.69 0.75 -22.25
N GLU A 426 -18.88 -0.26 -21.94
CA GLU A 426 -19.02 -1.11 -20.74
C GLU A 426 -19.00 -0.27 -19.46
N ARG A 427 -18.05 0.66 -19.33
CA ARG A 427 -17.95 1.50 -18.14
C ARG A 427 -19.13 2.47 -18.00
N CYS A 428 -19.63 3.00 -19.12
CA CYS A 428 -20.84 3.81 -19.11
C CYS A 428 -22.07 2.98 -18.73
N ARG A 429 -22.15 1.72 -19.18
CA ARG A 429 -23.22 0.78 -18.79
C ARG A 429 -23.22 0.51 -17.29
N MET A 430 -22.04 0.27 -16.71
CA MET A 430 -21.87 0.10 -15.26
C MET A 430 -22.34 1.32 -14.45
N ALA A 431 -22.33 2.52 -15.02
CA ALA A 431 -22.84 3.71 -14.34
C ALA A 431 -24.36 3.68 -14.10
N PHE A 432 -25.13 2.91 -14.88
CA PHE A 432 -26.55 2.66 -14.63
C PHE A 432 -26.79 1.67 -13.48
N GLU A 433 -25.81 0.82 -13.19
CA GLU A 433 -25.87 -0.19 -12.13
C GLU A 433 -25.39 0.36 -10.78
N GLY A 434 -24.35 1.20 -10.81
CA GLY A 434 -23.81 1.91 -9.65
C GLY A 434 -22.30 1.78 -9.51
N VAL A 435 -21.86 1.23 -8.39
CA VAL A 435 -20.44 1.00 -8.10
C VAL A 435 -20.01 -0.31 -8.74
N PRO A 436 -19.03 -0.32 -9.65
CA PRO A 436 -18.48 -1.57 -10.19
C PRO A 436 -17.64 -2.28 -9.14
N ASN A 437 -17.68 -3.62 -9.16
CA ASN A 437 -16.81 -4.47 -8.35
C ASN A 437 -15.41 -4.52 -9.00
N GLU A 438 -14.42 -3.88 -8.40
CA GLU A 438 -13.11 -3.68 -9.02
C GLU A 438 -11.98 -3.58 -7.99
N THR A 439 -10.77 -3.90 -8.44
CA THR A 439 -9.52 -3.62 -7.73
C THR A 439 -8.99 -2.27 -8.19
N ARG A 440 -8.53 -1.45 -7.25
CA ARG A 440 -8.01 -0.10 -7.48
C ARG A 440 -6.63 0.06 -6.86
N LYS A 441 -5.76 0.81 -7.52
CA LYS A 441 -4.42 1.14 -7.02
C LYS A 441 -4.45 2.39 -6.15
N ALA A 442 -3.78 2.30 -5.00
CA ALA A 442 -3.64 3.40 -4.06
C ALA A 442 -2.66 4.46 -4.56
N LEU A 443 -3.01 5.73 -4.42
CA LEU A 443 -2.09 6.85 -4.62
C LEU A 443 -1.78 7.55 -3.29
N LYS A 444 -0.58 8.14 -3.20
CA LYS A 444 -0.08 8.83 -2.00
C LYS A 444 -0.96 10.00 -1.55
N ASP A 445 -1.69 10.61 -2.48
CA ASP A 445 -2.62 11.71 -2.19
C ASP A 445 -3.96 11.26 -1.59
N GLY A 446 -4.13 9.95 -1.38
CA GLY A 446 -5.33 9.34 -0.82
C GLY A 446 -6.41 9.05 -1.88
N THR A 447 -6.14 9.27 -3.16
CA THR A 447 -7.05 8.89 -4.24
C THR A 447 -6.73 7.49 -4.77
N THR A 448 -7.66 6.92 -5.53
CA THR A 448 -7.49 5.61 -6.16
C THR A 448 -7.69 5.67 -7.67
N ILE A 449 -7.07 4.77 -8.41
CA ILE A 449 -7.30 4.57 -9.86
C ILE A 449 -7.68 3.13 -10.15
N PHE A 450 -8.42 2.90 -11.22
CA PHE A 450 -8.71 1.54 -11.69
C PHE A 450 -7.42 0.77 -11.95
N GLU A 451 -7.34 -0.45 -11.42
CA GLU A 451 -6.23 -1.38 -11.67
C GLU A 451 -6.71 -2.57 -12.50
N ARG A 452 -7.82 -3.21 -12.10
CA ARG A 452 -8.40 -4.36 -12.80
C ARG A 452 -9.82 -4.66 -12.31
N VAL A 453 -10.54 -5.52 -13.04
CA VAL A 453 -11.80 -6.11 -12.57
C VAL A 453 -11.51 -7.00 -11.35
N LEU A 454 -12.39 -6.97 -10.34
CA LEU A 454 -12.20 -7.82 -9.16
C LEU A 454 -12.40 -9.30 -9.56
N PRO A 455 -11.44 -10.18 -9.25
CA PRO A 455 -11.55 -11.61 -9.57
C PRO A 455 -12.76 -12.28 -8.93
N GLY A 456 -13.31 -13.28 -9.59
CA GLY A 456 -14.36 -14.14 -9.03
C GLY A 456 -13.86 -15.02 -7.88
N ALA A 457 -14.81 -15.67 -7.19
CA ALA A 457 -14.52 -16.58 -6.09
C ALA A 457 -13.82 -17.88 -6.58
N ASP A 458 -14.12 -18.32 -7.79
CA ASP A 458 -13.73 -19.64 -8.33
C ASP A 458 -12.33 -19.63 -9.00
N ARG A 459 -11.36 -18.97 -8.35
CA ARG A 459 -9.98 -18.83 -8.86
C ARG A 459 -8.95 -19.74 -8.20
N MET A 460 -9.38 -20.57 -7.25
CA MET A 460 -8.52 -21.45 -6.48
C MET A 460 -8.79 -22.90 -6.82
N TYR A 461 -7.74 -23.66 -7.05
CA TYR A 461 -7.81 -25.11 -7.29
C TYR A 461 -6.64 -25.82 -6.60
N PRO A 462 -6.75 -27.12 -6.27
CA PRO A 462 -5.68 -27.85 -5.57
C PRO A 462 -4.37 -27.85 -6.37
N ASP A 463 -3.23 -27.69 -5.69
CA ASP A 463 -1.92 -27.93 -6.30
C ASP A 463 -1.63 -29.43 -6.27
N THR A 464 -1.65 -30.08 -7.43
CA THR A 464 -1.42 -31.53 -7.55
C THR A 464 0.05 -31.92 -7.52
N ASP A 465 0.97 -30.95 -7.58
CA ASP A 465 2.41 -31.22 -7.54
C ASP A 465 2.91 -31.40 -6.09
N SER A 466 2.14 -30.90 -5.12
CA SER A 466 2.50 -30.89 -3.71
C SER A 466 1.65 -31.87 -2.91
N ALA A 467 2.31 -32.69 -2.09
CA ALA A 467 1.61 -33.55 -1.13
C ALA A 467 1.03 -32.71 0.02
N PRO A 468 -0.15 -33.09 0.56
CA PRO A 468 -0.65 -32.57 1.83
C PRO A 468 0.36 -32.79 2.96
N ILE A 469 0.38 -31.88 3.93
CA ILE A 469 1.38 -31.88 5.01
C ILE A 469 0.65 -31.93 6.35
N PRO A 470 0.75 -33.03 7.11
CA PRO A 470 0.13 -33.11 8.43
C PRO A 470 0.82 -32.15 9.41
N ILE A 471 0.01 -31.52 10.26
CA ILE A 471 0.43 -30.62 11.33
C ILE A 471 -0.03 -31.24 12.66
N GLU A 472 0.85 -32.05 13.23
CA GLU A 472 0.57 -32.80 14.47
C GLU A 472 0.45 -31.86 15.68
N ASP A 473 -0.39 -32.23 16.65
CA ASP A 473 -0.58 -31.48 17.90
C ASP A 473 0.73 -31.27 18.67
N GLU A 474 1.63 -32.26 18.69
CA GLU A 474 2.94 -32.16 19.33
C GLU A 474 3.78 -31.02 18.72
N TYR A 475 3.70 -30.87 17.40
CA TYR A 475 4.38 -29.78 16.70
C TYR A 475 3.77 -28.43 17.06
N ILE A 476 2.45 -28.31 17.11
CA ILE A 476 1.76 -27.07 17.52
C ILE A 476 2.16 -26.68 18.94
N GLU A 477 2.18 -27.63 19.87
CA GLU A 477 2.55 -27.38 21.26
C GLU A 477 4.04 -27.04 21.43
N LYS A 478 4.91 -27.56 20.57
CA LYS A 478 6.31 -27.09 20.50
C LYS A 478 6.35 -25.62 20.07
N GLN A 479 5.65 -25.25 18.99
CA GLN A 479 5.62 -23.84 18.53
C GLN A 479 5.04 -22.91 19.59
N ARG A 480 4.02 -23.35 20.33
CA ARG A 480 3.39 -22.57 21.42
C ARG A 480 4.37 -22.20 22.53
N LYS A 481 5.35 -23.06 22.84
CA LYS A 481 6.38 -22.79 23.87
C LYS A 481 7.42 -21.77 23.44
N GLU A 482 7.61 -21.58 22.14
CA GLU A 482 8.59 -20.65 21.57
C GLU A 482 7.99 -19.27 21.24
N LEU A 483 6.71 -19.05 21.55
CA LEU A 483 6.03 -17.79 21.23
C LEU A 483 6.65 -16.60 21.96
N PRO A 484 6.85 -15.47 21.27
CA PRO A 484 7.19 -14.23 21.94
C PRO A 484 6.02 -13.72 22.77
N VAL A 485 6.35 -12.85 23.73
CA VAL A 485 5.38 -12.11 24.55
C VAL A 485 4.35 -11.41 23.66
N ASP A 486 3.07 -11.63 23.96
CA ASP A 486 1.95 -11.08 23.19
C ASP A 486 1.98 -9.54 23.14
N LEU A 487 1.55 -8.97 22.01
CA LEU A 487 1.53 -7.53 21.80
C LEU A 487 0.70 -6.78 22.86
N GLU A 488 -0.42 -7.35 23.31
CA GLU A 488 -1.25 -6.76 24.37
C GLU A 488 -0.46 -6.63 25.68
N GLN A 489 0.31 -7.66 26.04
CA GLN A 489 1.19 -7.63 27.21
C GLN A 489 2.32 -6.61 27.04
N ARG A 490 2.87 -6.47 25.83
CA ARG A 490 3.86 -5.43 25.50
C ARG A 490 3.29 -4.02 25.66
N LEU A 491 2.04 -3.79 25.24
CA LEU A 491 1.35 -2.50 25.41
C LEU A 491 1.11 -2.19 26.88
N GLU A 492 0.67 -3.17 27.67
CA GLU A 492 0.53 -3.02 29.12
C GLU A 492 1.87 -2.76 29.82
N GLN A 493 2.94 -3.40 29.37
CA GLN A 493 4.29 -3.21 29.89
C GLN A 493 4.77 -1.78 29.66
N LEU A 494 4.65 -1.25 28.44
CA LEU A 494 5.00 0.14 28.13
C LEU A 494 4.19 1.13 28.98
N LYS A 495 2.92 0.81 29.27
CA LYS A 495 2.08 1.62 30.17
C LYS A 495 2.56 1.55 31.62
N LYS A 496 2.93 0.37 32.12
CA LYS A 496 3.47 0.17 33.48
C LYS A 496 4.79 0.91 33.67
N TRP A 497 5.65 0.91 32.66
CA TRP A 497 6.88 1.72 32.63
C TRP A 497 6.65 3.22 32.47
N GLN A 498 5.41 3.68 32.40
CA GLN A 498 5.06 5.10 32.22
C GLN A 498 5.71 5.73 30.98
N VAL A 499 5.92 4.93 29.94
CA VAL A 499 6.43 5.41 28.65
C VAL A 499 5.35 6.31 28.01
N PRO A 500 5.71 7.49 27.46
CA PRO A 500 4.77 8.33 26.73
C PRO A 500 4.14 7.60 25.53
N GLN A 501 2.84 7.80 25.29
CA GLN A 501 2.12 7.08 24.23
C GLN A 501 2.65 7.37 22.82
N ASP A 502 3.17 8.57 22.58
CA ASP A 502 3.78 8.94 21.30
C ASP A 502 5.07 8.15 21.00
N CYS A 503 5.69 7.55 22.02
CA CYS A 503 6.83 6.64 21.84
C CYS A 503 6.43 5.25 21.34
N TYR A 504 5.20 4.80 21.60
CA TYR A 504 4.80 3.39 21.43
C TYR A 504 4.96 2.96 19.98
N HIS A 505 4.55 3.82 19.05
CA HIS A 505 4.64 3.53 17.62
C HIS A 505 6.06 3.20 17.20
N TYR A 506 7.04 4.02 17.59
CA TYR A 506 8.44 3.83 17.23
C TYR A 506 9.02 2.55 17.87
N ILE A 507 8.75 2.35 19.16
CA ILE A 507 9.25 1.19 19.92
C ILE A 507 8.73 -0.12 19.34
N LEU A 508 7.42 -0.22 19.12
CA LEU A 508 6.78 -1.43 18.61
C LEU A 508 7.13 -1.67 17.13
N ARG A 509 7.18 -0.61 16.32
CA ARG A 509 7.59 -0.69 14.92
C ARG A 509 8.99 -1.30 14.77
N ASN A 510 9.91 -1.00 15.68
CA ASN A 510 11.30 -1.44 15.60
C ASN A 510 11.59 -2.63 16.53
N ASN A 511 10.56 -3.24 17.13
CA ASN A 511 10.66 -4.35 18.08
C ASN A 511 11.69 -4.09 19.21
N LEU A 512 11.65 -2.89 19.81
CA LEU A 512 12.67 -2.43 20.77
C LEU A 512 12.35 -2.79 22.23
N VAL A 513 11.17 -3.35 22.53
CA VAL A 513 10.82 -3.71 23.91
C VAL A 513 11.82 -4.69 24.54
N PRO A 514 12.25 -5.79 23.87
CA PRO A 514 13.25 -6.68 24.41
C PRO A 514 14.59 -6.01 24.74
N GLU A 515 15.04 -5.07 23.90
CA GLU A 515 16.28 -4.31 24.17
C GLU A 515 16.11 -3.36 25.36
N ILE A 516 14.94 -2.74 25.53
CA ILE A 516 14.64 -1.91 26.70
C ILE A 516 14.64 -2.78 27.98
N GLU A 517 14.07 -3.99 27.92
CA GLU A 517 14.12 -4.96 29.03
C GLU A 517 15.57 -5.31 29.39
N ARG A 518 16.38 -5.63 28.37
CA ARG A 518 17.80 -5.98 28.56
C ARG A 518 18.57 -4.86 29.25
N ILE A 519 18.46 -3.63 28.75
CA ILE A 519 19.13 -2.46 29.34
C ILE A 519 18.70 -2.25 30.79
N ASN A 520 17.41 -2.37 31.10
CA ASN A 520 16.93 -2.23 32.48
C ASN A 520 17.42 -3.38 33.38
N ASN A 521 17.35 -4.63 32.93
CA ASN A 521 17.73 -5.79 33.73
C ASN A 521 19.23 -5.81 34.04
N ASP A 522 20.06 -5.54 33.03
CA ASP A 522 21.51 -5.68 33.13
C ASP A 522 22.14 -4.42 33.75
N LEU A 523 21.69 -3.23 33.33
CA LEU A 523 22.32 -1.95 33.69
C LEU A 523 21.53 -1.14 34.74
N LYS A 524 20.34 -1.62 35.15
CA LYS A 524 19.46 -0.97 36.15
C LYS A 524 19.03 0.45 35.77
N ILE A 525 18.95 0.74 34.47
CA ILE A 525 18.49 2.04 33.95
C ILE A 525 16.97 2.03 33.83
N ASP A 526 16.33 3.10 34.27
CA ASP A 526 14.88 3.28 34.18
C ASP A 526 14.34 3.10 32.75
N SER A 527 13.34 2.22 32.59
CA SER A 527 12.81 1.84 31.29
C SER A 527 12.14 3.01 30.55
N LYS A 528 11.56 3.99 31.27
CA LYS A 528 10.98 5.19 30.65
C LYS A 528 12.08 6.01 29.98
N TYR A 529 13.19 6.22 30.68
CA TYR A 529 14.33 6.94 30.13
C TYR A 529 14.88 6.26 28.86
N VAL A 530 15.17 4.96 28.92
CA VAL A 530 15.65 4.19 27.76
C VAL A 530 14.68 4.26 26.58
N ALA A 531 13.37 4.07 26.84
CA ALA A 531 12.33 4.16 25.83
C ALA A 531 12.27 5.55 25.17
N THR A 532 12.41 6.63 25.93
CA THR A 532 12.47 8.00 25.39
C THR A 532 13.76 8.26 24.61
N THR A 533 14.89 7.69 25.02
CA THR A 533 16.15 7.78 24.26
C THR A 533 15.98 7.15 22.87
N PHE A 534 15.33 5.99 22.76
CA PHE A 534 15.00 5.41 21.46
C PHE A 534 13.99 6.26 20.68
N ALA A 535 12.83 6.54 21.27
CA ALA A 535 11.68 7.05 20.52
C ALA A 535 11.67 8.58 20.29
N HIS A 536 12.42 9.34 21.08
CA HIS A 536 12.58 10.79 20.91
C HIS A 536 13.95 11.11 20.37
N THR A 537 15.02 10.73 21.07
CA THR A 537 16.38 11.14 20.71
C THR A 537 16.88 10.43 19.45
N LEU A 538 16.89 9.10 19.44
CA LEU A 538 17.37 8.34 18.27
C LEU A 538 16.48 8.59 17.05
N LYS A 539 15.16 8.56 17.22
CA LYS A 539 14.21 8.92 16.15
C LYS A 539 14.47 10.30 15.55
N HIS A 540 14.82 11.29 16.37
CA HIS A 540 15.16 12.63 15.90
C HIS A 540 16.45 12.62 15.07
N ILE A 541 17.46 11.90 15.56
CA ILE A 541 18.74 11.69 14.88
C ILE A 541 18.55 10.99 13.53
N GLU A 542 17.78 9.91 13.47
CA GLU A 542 17.44 9.18 12.24
C GLU A 542 16.76 10.09 11.19
N GLY A 543 16.05 11.12 11.64
CA GLY A 543 15.41 12.11 10.77
C GLY A 543 16.36 13.18 10.21
N GLN A 544 17.57 13.31 10.75
CA GLN A 544 18.54 14.34 10.38
C GLN A 544 19.80 13.77 9.73
N LEU A 545 20.21 12.59 10.17
CA LEU A 545 21.47 11.95 9.79
C LEU A 545 21.19 10.66 9.03
N ILE A 546 22.06 10.37 8.06
CA ILE A 546 22.05 9.12 7.30
C ILE A 546 23.35 8.39 7.65
N PRO A 547 23.29 7.19 8.24
CA PRO A 547 24.48 6.45 8.62
C PRO A 547 25.09 5.76 7.39
N ASP A 548 26.40 5.51 7.42
CA ASP A 548 27.11 4.82 6.34
C ASP A 548 26.64 3.36 6.18
N VAL A 549 26.23 2.75 7.29
CA VAL A 549 25.74 1.37 7.37
C VAL A 549 24.46 1.31 8.22
N PRO A 550 23.59 0.30 8.05
CA PRO A 550 22.41 0.13 8.89
C PRO A 550 22.76 0.11 10.38
N PHE A 551 22.17 1.04 11.15
CA PHE A 551 22.47 1.18 12.57
C PHE A 551 21.90 0.02 13.39
N PRO A 552 22.72 -0.76 14.11
CA PRO A 552 22.23 -1.79 15.00
C PRO A 552 21.77 -1.18 16.33
N TYR A 553 20.49 -1.33 16.66
CA TYR A 553 19.94 -0.77 17.91
C TYR A 553 20.62 -1.30 19.19
N THR A 554 21.29 -2.45 19.12
CA THR A 554 22.12 -2.99 20.21
C THR A 554 23.26 -2.05 20.62
N LYS A 555 23.75 -1.18 19.73
CA LYS A 555 24.80 -0.19 20.08
C LYS A 555 24.35 0.82 21.14
N VAL A 556 23.04 1.02 21.31
CA VAL A 556 22.50 1.84 22.39
C VAL A 556 22.73 1.17 23.76
N TYR A 557 22.65 -0.15 23.83
CA TYR A 557 23.05 -0.89 25.04
C TYR A 557 24.54 -0.69 25.32
N ASP A 558 25.40 -0.88 24.32
CA ASP A 558 26.85 -0.76 24.48
C ASP A 558 27.24 0.66 24.95
N MET A 559 26.56 1.69 24.43
CA MET A 559 26.72 3.08 24.87
C MET A 559 26.40 3.26 26.36
N PHE A 560 25.26 2.73 26.81
CA PHE A 560 24.88 2.83 28.22
C PHE A 560 25.85 2.07 29.13
N GLN A 561 26.28 0.87 28.69
CA GLN A 561 27.27 0.08 29.40
C GLN A 561 28.58 0.87 29.55
N PHE A 562 29.09 1.44 28.47
CA PHE A 562 30.31 2.25 28.47
C PHE A 562 30.23 3.45 29.43
N ILE A 563 29.12 4.20 29.40
CA ILE A 563 28.90 5.34 30.30
C ILE A 563 28.96 4.92 31.77
N ILE A 564 28.34 3.79 32.12
CA ILE A 564 28.35 3.26 33.49
C ILE A 564 29.74 2.79 33.90
N GLU A 565 30.41 2.01 33.07
CA GLU A 565 31.76 1.47 33.34
C GLU A 565 32.79 2.58 33.56
N LYS A 566 32.69 3.66 32.78
CA LYS A 566 33.54 4.86 32.90
C LYS A 566 33.06 5.85 33.96
N LYS A 567 31.94 5.58 34.64
CA LYS A 567 31.31 6.44 35.66
C LYS A 567 31.03 7.86 35.13
N LEU A 568 30.56 7.95 33.90
CA LEU A 568 30.24 9.20 33.21
C LEU A 568 28.77 9.60 33.43
N SER A 569 28.44 10.88 33.17
CA SER A 569 27.04 11.36 33.22
C SER A 569 26.24 10.88 32.01
N PHE A 570 24.96 10.52 32.23
CA PHE A 570 24.02 10.25 31.14
C PHE A 570 23.69 11.48 30.27
N ASP A 571 24.06 12.69 30.69
CA ASP A 571 23.95 13.88 29.83
C ASP A 571 24.75 13.73 28.53
N LEU A 572 25.83 12.93 28.56
CA LEU A 572 26.64 12.64 27.39
C LEU A 572 25.90 11.83 26.33
N VAL A 573 24.79 11.16 26.65
CA VAL A 573 23.99 10.39 25.66
C VAL A 573 23.60 11.26 24.47
N LYS A 574 23.26 12.54 24.70
CA LYS A 574 22.88 13.47 23.62
C LYS A 574 24.03 13.78 22.67
N SER A 575 25.27 13.73 23.15
CA SER A 575 26.47 14.01 22.37
C SER A 575 27.06 12.74 21.73
N ILE A 576 27.00 11.62 22.43
CA ILE A 576 27.55 10.32 21.98
C ILE A 576 26.64 9.68 20.92
N LEU A 577 25.33 9.69 21.14
CA LEU A 577 24.37 8.96 20.30
C LEU A 577 24.41 9.35 18.81
N PRO A 578 24.50 10.64 18.43
CA PRO A 578 24.63 11.03 17.02
C PRO A 578 25.89 10.47 16.34
N ILE A 579 27.00 10.39 17.07
CA ILE A 579 28.30 9.97 16.53
C ILE A 579 28.31 8.45 16.32
N ILE A 580 27.83 7.68 17.30
CA ILE A 580 27.72 6.22 17.13
C ILE A 580 26.65 5.85 16.10
N TYR A 581 25.64 6.70 15.90
CA TYR A 581 24.66 6.49 14.85
C TYR A 581 25.31 6.60 13.47
N LEU A 582 26.07 7.66 13.22
CA LEU A 582 26.82 7.83 11.97
C LEU A 582 27.90 6.76 11.78
N HIS A 583 28.66 6.47 12.84
CA HIS A 583 29.85 5.63 12.80
C HIS A 583 29.74 4.49 13.82
N SER A 584 28.82 3.55 13.58
CA SER A 584 28.52 2.45 14.52
C SER A 584 29.69 1.50 14.83
N GLN A 585 30.75 1.53 14.01
CA GLN A 585 31.98 0.76 14.18
C GLN A 585 33.07 1.51 14.98
N MET A 586 32.85 2.80 15.30
CA MET A 586 33.81 3.59 16.07
C MET A 586 33.87 3.12 17.52
N GLU A 587 35.08 3.03 18.08
CA GLU A 587 35.30 2.73 19.49
C GLU A 587 34.85 3.89 20.38
N PHE A 588 34.20 3.59 21.51
CA PHE A 588 33.61 4.62 22.38
C PHE A 588 34.61 5.63 22.95
N GLU A 589 35.87 5.23 23.17
CA GLU A 589 36.93 6.16 23.58
C GLU A 589 37.25 7.19 22.48
N SER A 590 37.25 6.77 21.22
CA SER A 590 37.38 7.68 20.09
C SER A 590 36.18 8.62 19.98
N VAL A 591 34.99 8.14 20.33
CA VAL A 591 33.78 8.98 20.39
C VAL A 591 33.93 10.06 21.47
N LEU A 592 34.46 9.75 22.66
CA LEU A 592 34.73 10.76 23.68
C LEU A 592 35.72 11.84 23.19
N ASN A 593 36.78 11.44 22.50
CA ASN A 593 37.73 12.40 21.93
C ASN A 593 37.06 13.30 20.88
N SER A 594 36.14 12.75 20.07
CA SER A 594 35.43 13.52 19.03
C SER A 594 34.45 14.55 19.59
N ILE A 595 33.98 14.39 20.83
CA ILE A 595 33.17 15.39 21.54
C ILE A 595 34.03 16.28 22.45
N GLU A 596 35.35 16.26 22.29
CA GLU A 596 36.32 17.03 23.10
C GLU A 596 36.13 16.78 24.60
N PHE A 597 35.79 15.55 25.00
CA PHE A 597 35.58 15.22 26.39
C PHE A 597 36.91 15.20 27.15
N GLU A 598 36.99 15.99 28.21
CA GLU A 598 38.16 16.06 29.09
C GLU A 598 37.78 15.81 30.56
N ASN A 599 38.60 15.01 31.26
CA ASN A 599 38.44 14.78 32.69
C ASN A 599 39.13 15.88 33.50
N TYR A 600 38.32 16.72 34.14
CA TYR A 600 38.82 17.74 35.07
C TYR A 600 38.88 17.20 36.50
N LYS A 601 40.00 17.46 37.19
CA LYS A 601 40.09 17.23 38.64
C LYS A 601 39.22 18.23 39.39
N LYS A 602 38.69 17.82 40.54
CA LYS A 602 37.82 18.63 41.41
C LYS A 602 38.43 20.00 41.73
N GLU A 603 39.74 20.06 41.95
CA GLU A 603 40.47 21.28 42.29
C GLU A 603 40.50 22.30 41.13
N ALA A 604 40.56 21.81 39.88
CA ALA A 604 40.54 22.67 38.70
C ALA A 604 39.15 23.31 38.49
N ILE A 605 38.08 22.58 38.81
CA ILE A 605 36.71 23.10 38.77
C ILE A 605 36.53 24.20 39.82
N PHE A 606 36.95 23.96 41.07
CA PHE A 606 36.79 24.95 42.14
C PHE A 606 37.61 26.22 41.95
N LYS A 607 38.76 26.14 41.27
CA LYS A 607 39.58 27.32 40.98
C LYS A 607 38.82 28.40 40.21
N ASN A 608 37.82 27.99 39.41
CA ASN A 608 37.00 28.90 38.62
C ASN A 608 35.77 29.43 39.38
N VAL A 609 35.36 28.76 40.46
CA VAL A 609 34.12 29.11 41.20
C VAL A 609 34.18 30.51 41.80
N SER A 610 35.31 30.91 42.38
CA SER A 610 35.47 32.26 42.95
C SER A 610 35.37 33.36 41.89
N SER A 611 35.95 33.12 40.71
CA SER A 611 35.83 34.02 39.55
C SER A 611 34.38 34.11 39.08
N LEU A 612 33.70 32.97 38.91
CA LEU A 612 32.30 32.91 38.51
C LEU A 612 31.39 33.61 39.53
N GLN A 613 31.54 33.35 40.83
CA GLN A 613 30.80 34.03 41.90
C GLN A 613 31.00 35.55 41.87
N SER A 614 32.18 36.04 41.52
CA SER A 614 32.44 37.49 41.37
C SER A 614 31.81 38.09 40.11
N MET A 615 31.61 37.27 39.07
CA MET A 615 31.00 37.68 37.80
C MET A 615 29.47 37.65 37.86
N PHE A 616 28.87 36.69 38.57
CA PHE A 616 27.43 36.49 38.61
C PHE A 616 26.63 37.76 38.94
N PRO A 617 26.96 38.56 39.98
CA PRO A 617 26.22 39.79 40.30
C PRO A 617 26.22 40.82 39.16
N LYS A 618 27.23 40.79 38.28
CA LYS A 618 27.37 41.73 37.15
C LYS A 618 26.48 41.36 35.95
N ILE A 619 26.11 40.08 35.84
CA ILE A 619 25.34 39.55 34.71
C ILE A 619 23.94 39.06 35.11
N ASN A 620 23.66 38.93 36.41
CA ASN A 620 22.37 38.48 36.92
C ASN A 620 21.28 39.52 36.65
N LYS A 621 20.27 39.11 35.88
CA LYS A 621 19.05 39.90 35.60
C LYS A 621 17.81 39.34 36.29
N SER A 622 17.97 38.24 37.04
CA SER A 622 16.87 37.53 37.70
C SER A 622 16.61 38.08 39.10
N LYS A 623 15.33 38.31 39.42
CA LYS A 623 14.88 38.67 40.78
C LYS A 623 14.72 37.46 41.70
N ASN A 624 14.99 36.24 41.20
CA ASN A 624 14.87 35.03 41.99
C ASN A 624 16.09 34.90 42.93
N PRO A 625 15.91 34.84 44.26
CA PRO A 625 17.02 34.69 45.21
C PRO A 625 17.81 33.38 45.05
N LEU A 626 17.24 32.37 44.39
CA LEU A 626 17.91 31.09 44.08
C LEU A 626 18.66 31.08 42.73
N ALA A 627 18.69 32.21 42.01
CA ALA A 627 19.30 32.26 40.67
C ALA A 627 20.82 32.01 40.70
N ALA A 628 21.50 32.42 41.77
CA ALA A 628 22.94 32.24 41.95
C ALA A 628 23.35 30.78 42.20
N GLU A 629 22.45 29.96 42.73
CA GLU A 629 22.72 28.53 42.99
C GLU A 629 22.52 27.66 41.75
N LYS A 630 21.69 28.14 40.81
CA LYS A 630 21.40 27.45 39.55
C LYS A 630 22.36 27.77 38.41
N TRP A 631 23.14 28.84 38.53
CA TRP A 631 24.15 29.27 37.57
C TRP A 631 25.52 28.79 38.03
#